data_AF-A0A9W6WMV9-F1
#
_entry.id   AF-A0A9W6WMV9-F1
#
_cell.length_a   1.000
_cell.length_b   1.000
_cell.length_c   1.000
_cell.angle_alpha   90.00
_cell.angle_beta   90.00
_cell.angle_gamma   90.00
#
_symmetry.space_group_name_H-M   'P 1'
#
loop_
_entity.id
_entity.type
_entity.pdbx_description
1 polymer ?
#
loop_
_entity_poly.entity_id
_entity_poly.type
_entity_poly.pdbx_seq_one_letter_code
_entity_poly.pdbx_strand_id
1 'polypeptide(L)'
;MSTTIYSHVPLSEDEIQQRIKESAQNELRWLIQENVIPQLPAIQESLQSCFDKLAENNQDEYRLPLSTHNSEFLKGIITRQHFNITGLQFSIKTKSLNSGKHLVYKLNEGEKLVIRQLLDCHDAIHNAIKLIDRILKSPHVDTSILLSCIEQMYNQISFAKNSLTTPKPEYMFPRLRIASKSFTPELPEFLALDFLVTNSDLSIDMKVLKKVTAKPWDTVLEPGTRLTWVDQVRSRISRDRTKSINKILMEEYDKLQEWKKREHEQRALQNKETGENDAAGGTFGSALKSMFGAGSSDPSLSTLIKTASKFLEEAVTYMDNEGNANVVTILESCDVMTSDPVLLSMTIKLESLEKSVSKTLDNLKNCL
;
A
#
# COMPACT_ATOMS: atom_id res chain seq x y z
N MET A 1 -26.80 63.31 -13.70
CA MET A 1 -28.20 62.85 -13.60
C MET A 1 -28.20 61.34 -13.60
N SER A 2 -28.50 60.70 -12.47
CA SER A 2 -28.63 59.23 -12.39
C SER A 2 -30.09 58.86 -12.64
N THR A 3 -30.35 58.17 -13.73
CA THR A 3 -31.69 57.71 -14.09
C THR A 3 -32.06 56.53 -13.17
N THR A 4 -32.92 56.78 -12.19
CA THR A 4 -33.53 55.73 -11.37
C THR A 4 -34.78 55.24 -12.09
N ILE A 5 -34.72 54.00 -12.59
CA ILE A 5 -35.84 53.35 -13.27
C ILE A 5 -36.73 52.72 -12.19
N TYR A 6 -37.95 53.21 -12.05
CA TYR A 6 -38.97 52.60 -11.18
C TYR A 6 -39.98 51.82 -12.03
N SER A 7 -40.30 50.61 -11.58
CA SER A 7 -41.42 49.83 -12.11
C SER A 7 -42.74 50.52 -11.78
N HIS A 8 -43.65 50.62 -12.74
CA HIS A 8 -44.99 51.22 -12.54
C HIS A 8 -45.91 50.36 -11.66
N VAL A 9 -45.52 49.14 -11.32
CA VAL A 9 -46.24 48.23 -10.43
C VAL A 9 -45.26 47.71 -9.36
N PRO A 10 -45.52 47.93 -8.07
CA PRO A 10 -44.73 47.28 -7.02
C PRO A 10 -44.99 45.77 -7.10
N LEU A 11 -43.94 45.00 -7.37
CA LEU A 11 -44.00 43.54 -7.32
C LEU A 11 -44.35 43.11 -5.90
N SER A 12 -45.17 42.07 -5.76
CA SER A 12 -45.40 41.47 -4.45
C SER A 12 -44.12 40.80 -3.94
N GLU A 13 -44.01 40.63 -2.61
CA GLU A 13 -42.87 39.92 -2.00
C GLU A 13 -42.69 38.53 -2.63
N ASP A 14 -43.78 37.82 -2.90
CA ASP A 14 -43.78 36.49 -3.51
C ASP A 14 -43.28 36.52 -4.97
N GLU A 15 -43.66 37.51 -5.75
CA GLU A 15 -43.18 37.71 -7.13
C GLU A 15 -41.68 38.05 -7.17
N ILE A 16 -41.20 38.82 -6.20
CA ILE A 16 -39.77 39.13 -6.05
C ILE A 16 -38.99 37.85 -5.74
N GLN A 17 -39.45 37.06 -4.76
CA GLN A 17 -38.80 35.78 -4.41
C GLN A 17 -38.79 34.80 -5.57
N GLN A 18 -39.90 34.70 -6.32
CA GLN A 18 -39.98 33.86 -7.51
C GLN A 18 -38.97 34.30 -8.58
N ARG A 19 -38.89 35.60 -8.88
CA ARG A 19 -37.92 36.11 -9.87
C ARG A 19 -36.47 35.95 -9.44
N ILE A 20 -36.16 36.09 -8.15
CA ILE A 20 -34.82 35.81 -7.61
C ILE A 20 -34.45 34.35 -7.87
N LYS A 21 -35.36 33.42 -7.60
CA LYS A 21 -35.14 31.99 -7.83
C LYS A 21 -34.97 31.66 -9.31
N GLU A 22 -35.79 32.25 -10.18
CA GLU A 22 -35.68 32.08 -11.64
C GLU A 22 -34.37 32.68 -12.17
N SER A 23 -33.95 33.85 -11.68
CA SER A 23 -32.66 34.46 -12.04
C SER A 23 -31.49 33.56 -11.64
N ALA A 24 -31.49 33.05 -10.40
CA ALA A 24 -30.45 32.15 -9.92
C ALA A 24 -30.35 30.86 -10.75
N GLN A 25 -31.49 30.27 -11.13
CA GLN A 25 -31.51 29.10 -12.00
C GLN A 25 -30.97 29.39 -13.41
N ASN A 26 -31.29 30.56 -13.97
CA ASN A 26 -30.77 30.99 -15.27
C ASN A 26 -29.27 31.26 -15.24
N GLU A 27 -28.77 31.91 -14.18
CA GLU A 27 -27.34 32.15 -13.97
C GLU A 27 -26.56 30.84 -13.83
N LEU A 28 -27.08 29.90 -13.04
CA LEU A 28 -26.51 28.57 -12.88
C LEU A 28 -26.48 27.79 -14.19
N ARG A 29 -27.56 27.83 -14.96
CA ARG A 29 -27.62 27.22 -16.30
C ARG A 29 -26.60 27.85 -17.23
N TRP A 30 -26.49 29.17 -17.24
CA TRP A 30 -25.52 29.89 -18.06
C TRP A 30 -24.08 29.51 -17.68
N LEU A 31 -23.77 29.45 -16.39
CA LEU A 31 -22.46 29.00 -15.88
C LEU A 31 -22.14 27.59 -16.38
N ILE A 32 -23.10 26.66 -16.31
CA ILE A 32 -22.91 25.28 -16.75
C ILE A 32 -22.67 25.22 -18.26
N GLN A 33 -23.50 25.87 -19.06
CA GLN A 33 -23.49 25.77 -20.52
C GLN A 33 -22.32 26.52 -21.16
N GLU A 34 -21.97 27.70 -20.64
CA GLU A 34 -20.95 28.58 -21.23
C GLU A 34 -19.58 28.44 -20.58
N ASN A 35 -19.49 27.96 -19.33
CA ASN A 35 -18.22 27.84 -18.62
C ASN A 35 -17.81 26.39 -18.37
N VAL A 36 -18.66 25.60 -17.72
CA VAL A 36 -18.29 24.25 -17.24
C VAL A 36 -18.15 23.26 -18.40
N ILE A 37 -19.22 23.06 -19.18
CA ILE A 37 -19.24 22.06 -20.26
C ILE A 37 -18.15 22.33 -21.31
N PRO A 38 -17.91 23.57 -21.77
CA PRO A 38 -16.87 23.86 -22.76
C PRO A 38 -15.43 23.58 -22.30
N GLN A 39 -15.18 23.52 -20.98
CA GLN A 39 -13.85 23.20 -20.44
C GLN A 39 -13.58 21.69 -20.38
N LEU A 40 -14.64 20.87 -20.31
CA LEU A 40 -14.51 19.42 -20.15
C LEU A 40 -13.70 18.72 -21.27
N PRO A 41 -13.85 19.08 -22.56
CA PRO A 41 -13.04 18.48 -23.62
C PRO A 41 -11.53 18.70 -23.43
N ALA A 42 -11.11 19.91 -23.03
CA ALA A 42 -9.69 20.20 -22.80
C ALA A 42 -9.12 19.42 -21.59
N ILE A 43 -9.94 19.23 -20.55
CA ILE A 43 -9.61 18.37 -19.41
C ILE A 43 -9.49 16.91 -19.86
N GLN A 44 -10.43 16.44 -20.69
CA GLN A 44 -10.43 15.09 -21.23
C GLN A 44 -9.19 14.81 -22.08
N GLU A 45 -8.81 15.71 -22.99
CA GLU A 45 -7.61 15.57 -23.82
C GLU A 45 -6.34 15.49 -22.95
N SER A 46 -6.27 16.31 -21.91
CA SER A 46 -5.15 16.31 -20.97
C SER A 46 -5.06 15.01 -20.17
N LEU A 47 -6.20 14.48 -19.71
CA LEU A 47 -6.29 13.18 -19.05
C LEU A 47 -5.94 12.03 -20.01
N GLN A 48 -6.42 12.09 -21.25
CA GLN A 48 -6.11 11.08 -22.27
C GLN A 48 -4.61 11.05 -22.58
N SER A 49 -3.97 12.21 -22.69
CA SER A 49 -2.51 12.30 -22.85
C SER A 49 -1.75 11.66 -21.68
N CYS A 50 -2.26 11.74 -20.46
CA CYS A 50 -1.70 11.04 -19.30
C CYS A 50 -2.00 9.53 -19.34
N PHE A 51 -3.21 9.16 -19.74
CA PHE A 51 -3.64 7.77 -19.86
C PHE A 51 -2.80 7.00 -20.89
N ASP A 52 -2.58 7.57 -22.08
CA ASP A 52 -1.84 6.93 -23.17
C ASP A 52 -0.37 6.62 -22.80
N LYS A 53 0.20 7.36 -21.84
CA LYS A 53 1.55 7.10 -21.30
C LYS A 53 1.62 5.85 -20.41
N LEU A 54 0.49 5.43 -19.84
CA LEU A 54 0.37 4.24 -19.00
C LEU A 54 -0.42 3.10 -19.65
N ALA A 55 -1.07 3.34 -20.78
CA ALA A 55 -1.91 2.37 -21.46
C ALA A 55 -1.08 1.24 -22.11
N GLU A 56 -1.50 -0.02 -21.94
CA GLU A 56 -0.78 -1.22 -22.36
C GLU A 56 -0.42 -1.29 -23.86
N ASN A 57 -1.12 -0.53 -24.69
CA ASN A 57 -0.86 -0.43 -26.13
C ASN A 57 0.39 0.39 -26.46
N ASN A 58 0.90 1.20 -25.53
CA ASN A 58 2.10 2.00 -25.72
C ASN A 58 3.35 1.10 -25.83
N GLN A 59 4.27 1.38 -26.75
CA GLN A 59 5.49 0.56 -26.90
C GLN A 59 6.74 1.22 -26.31
N ASP A 60 6.59 2.40 -25.69
CA ASP A 60 7.69 3.15 -25.12
C ASP A 60 8.30 2.41 -23.92
N GLU A 61 9.61 2.17 -24.01
CA GLU A 61 10.42 1.57 -22.96
C GLU A 61 11.31 2.64 -22.31
N TYR A 62 11.20 2.77 -20.99
CA TYR A 62 11.97 3.73 -20.20
C TYR A 62 13.06 3.01 -19.41
N ARG A 63 14.32 3.20 -19.82
CA ARG A 63 15.51 2.67 -19.14
C ARG A 63 16.05 3.68 -18.15
N LEU A 64 15.91 3.38 -16.88
CA LEU A 64 16.20 4.27 -15.76
C LEU A 64 17.39 3.71 -14.96
N PRO A 65 18.50 4.44 -14.84
CA PRO A 65 19.64 4.01 -14.04
C PRO A 65 19.30 4.11 -12.54
N LEU A 66 19.77 3.14 -11.77
CA LEU A 66 19.69 3.12 -10.32
C LEU A 66 21.10 3.29 -9.75
N SER A 67 21.26 4.28 -8.89
CA SER A 67 22.50 4.45 -8.15
C SER A 67 22.24 5.15 -6.83
N THR A 68 22.76 4.56 -5.75
CA THR A 68 22.92 5.26 -4.49
C THR A 68 23.95 6.39 -4.61
N HIS A 69 23.60 7.60 -4.16
CA HIS A 69 24.56 8.69 -4.01
C HIS A 69 25.52 8.33 -2.86
N ASN A 70 26.83 8.28 -3.14
CA ASN A 70 27.93 8.07 -2.17
C ASN A 70 28.12 6.66 -1.59
N SER A 71 27.22 5.71 -1.82
CA SER A 71 27.45 4.30 -1.47
C SER A 71 27.38 3.44 -2.73
N GLU A 72 28.09 2.31 -2.76
CA GLU A 72 27.93 1.31 -3.82
C GLU A 72 26.92 0.23 -3.42
N PHE A 73 25.99 0.56 -2.52
CA PHE A 73 25.14 -0.42 -1.85
C PHE A 73 24.18 -1.10 -2.81
N LEU A 74 23.52 -0.30 -3.67
CA LEU A 74 22.63 -0.76 -4.72
C LEU A 74 22.90 0.05 -5.99
N LYS A 75 23.25 -0.66 -7.07
CA LYS A 75 23.42 -0.09 -8.42
C LYS A 75 22.67 -0.95 -9.41
N GLY A 76 22.10 -0.38 -10.47
CA GLY A 76 21.35 -1.16 -11.42
C GLY A 76 20.72 -0.35 -12.53
N ILE A 77 19.85 -1.01 -13.29
CA ILE A 77 19.03 -0.42 -14.34
C ILE A 77 17.64 -1.03 -14.22
N ILE A 78 16.62 -0.16 -14.17
CA ILE A 78 15.21 -0.54 -14.34
C ILE A 78 14.81 -0.24 -15.77
N THR A 79 14.04 -1.14 -16.35
CA THR A 79 13.35 -0.96 -17.61
C THR A 79 11.86 -1.01 -17.32
N ARG A 80 11.20 0.14 -17.45
CA ARG A 80 9.75 0.28 -17.23
C ARG A 80 9.03 0.39 -18.58
N GLN A 81 7.90 -0.29 -18.68
CA GLN A 81 6.92 -0.12 -19.73
C GLN A 81 5.54 -0.04 -19.07
N HIS A 82 4.76 1.02 -19.35
CA HIS A 82 3.45 1.23 -18.70
C HIS A 82 3.54 1.30 -17.17
N PHE A 83 2.70 0.54 -16.48
CA PHE A 83 2.76 0.28 -15.05
C PHE A 83 3.62 -0.95 -14.68
N ASN A 84 4.37 -1.53 -15.62
CA ASN A 84 5.17 -2.74 -15.41
C ASN A 84 6.67 -2.47 -15.49
N ILE A 85 7.44 -3.20 -14.69
CA ILE A 85 8.88 -3.36 -14.86
C ILE A 85 9.08 -4.63 -15.69
N THR A 86 9.59 -4.46 -16.90
CA THR A 86 9.83 -5.54 -17.88
C THR A 86 11.27 -6.02 -17.87
N GLY A 87 12.18 -5.19 -17.35
CA GLY A 87 13.59 -5.53 -17.20
C GLY A 87 14.13 -4.91 -15.94
N LEU A 88 14.92 -5.66 -15.20
CA LEU A 88 15.55 -5.18 -13.99
C LEU A 88 16.86 -5.92 -13.78
N GLN A 89 17.93 -5.18 -13.58
CA GLN A 89 19.23 -5.72 -13.25
C GLN A 89 19.84 -4.84 -12.17
N PHE A 90 20.19 -5.44 -11.03
CA PHE A 90 20.81 -4.70 -9.94
C PHE A 90 21.91 -5.51 -9.25
N SER A 91 22.88 -4.81 -8.71
CA SER A 91 23.98 -5.34 -7.92
C SER A 91 23.90 -4.79 -6.51
N ILE A 92 23.94 -5.68 -5.53
CA ILE A 92 23.96 -5.37 -4.10
C ILE A 92 25.37 -5.59 -3.56
N LYS A 93 25.83 -4.65 -2.73
CA LYS A 93 27.09 -4.76 -1.98
C LYS A 93 26.88 -4.31 -0.54
N THR A 94 26.81 -5.25 0.38
CA THR A 94 26.67 -4.95 1.81
C THR A 94 27.67 -5.77 2.62
N LYS A 95 28.11 -5.25 3.77
CA LYS A 95 29.02 -6.00 4.67
C LYS A 95 28.33 -7.20 5.30
N SER A 96 27.01 -7.09 5.51
CA SER A 96 26.14 -8.12 6.06
C SER A 96 25.93 -9.30 5.09
N LEU A 97 26.09 -9.08 3.78
CA LEU A 97 25.87 -10.08 2.72
C LEU A 97 27.18 -10.51 2.06
N ASN A 98 27.42 -11.82 1.99
CA ASN A 98 28.54 -12.42 1.25
C ASN A 98 29.90 -11.75 1.48
N SER A 99 30.15 -11.30 2.73
CA SER A 99 31.39 -10.60 3.13
C SER A 99 31.72 -9.34 2.31
N GLY A 100 30.72 -8.62 1.79
CA GLY A 100 30.94 -7.40 0.98
C GLY A 100 31.16 -7.64 -0.51
N LYS A 101 30.97 -8.86 -1.01
CA LYS A 101 31.02 -9.17 -2.45
C LYS A 101 29.76 -8.67 -3.16
N HIS A 102 29.93 -8.31 -4.44
CA HIS A 102 28.80 -7.92 -5.30
C HIS A 102 27.92 -9.14 -5.61
N LEU A 103 26.63 -9.03 -5.31
CA LEU A 103 25.61 -9.99 -5.73
C LEU A 103 24.77 -9.34 -6.82
N VAL A 104 24.72 -9.95 -8.00
CA VAL A 104 23.96 -9.43 -9.14
C VAL A 104 22.70 -10.26 -9.31
N TYR A 105 21.57 -9.58 -9.43
CA TYR A 105 20.27 -10.16 -9.69
C TYR A 105 19.71 -9.58 -10.98
N LYS A 106 19.08 -10.43 -11.79
CA LYS A 106 18.39 -10.06 -13.03
C LYS A 106 16.97 -10.60 -12.98
N LEU A 107 15.98 -9.81 -13.42
CA LEU A 107 14.63 -10.28 -13.67
C LEU A 107 14.63 -11.25 -14.86
N ASN A 108 13.91 -12.36 -14.74
CA ASN A 108 13.85 -13.38 -15.77
C ASN A 108 13.19 -12.84 -17.04
N GLU A 109 13.59 -13.37 -18.18
CA GLU A 109 13.07 -12.93 -19.47
C GLU A 109 11.59 -13.30 -19.61
N GLY A 110 10.76 -12.31 -19.94
CA GLY A 110 9.31 -12.47 -20.04
C GLY A 110 8.53 -12.25 -18.74
N GLU A 111 9.19 -12.24 -17.58
CA GLU A 111 8.57 -11.85 -16.31
C GLU A 111 8.30 -10.35 -16.26
N LYS A 112 7.22 -9.97 -15.57
CA LYS A 112 6.82 -8.57 -15.41
C LYS A 112 6.46 -8.31 -13.95
N LEU A 113 6.96 -7.21 -13.40
CA LEU A 113 6.56 -6.76 -12.05
C LEU A 113 5.62 -5.57 -12.17
N VAL A 114 4.40 -5.71 -11.63
CA VAL A 114 3.39 -4.65 -11.65
C VAL A 114 3.67 -3.64 -10.56
N ILE A 115 3.86 -2.37 -10.92
CA ILE A 115 3.88 -1.24 -10.00
C ILE A 115 2.43 -0.83 -9.73
N ARG A 116 1.86 -1.33 -8.64
CA ARG A 116 0.44 -1.18 -8.30
C ARG A 116 -0.03 0.28 -8.24
N GLN A 117 0.84 1.20 -7.81
CA GLN A 117 0.56 2.64 -7.79
C GLN A 117 0.27 3.20 -9.20
N LEU A 118 1.00 2.74 -10.21
CA LEU A 118 0.80 3.17 -11.58
C LEU A 118 -0.49 2.58 -12.18
N LEU A 119 -0.84 1.35 -11.79
CA LEU A 119 -2.11 0.73 -12.15
C LEU A 119 -3.30 1.47 -11.52
N ASP A 120 -3.23 1.80 -10.23
CA ASP A 120 -4.24 2.61 -9.53
C ASP A 120 -4.42 3.98 -10.21
N CYS A 121 -3.32 4.63 -10.60
CA CYS A 121 -3.34 5.89 -11.32
C CYS A 121 -4.00 5.76 -12.69
N HIS A 122 -3.62 4.73 -13.47
CA HIS A 122 -4.21 4.42 -14.76
C HIS A 122 -5.73 4.26 -14.67
N ASP A 123 -6.22 3.45 -13.73
CA ASP A 123 -7.65 3.16 -13.58
C ASP A 123 -8.44 4.40 -13.14
N ALA A 124 -7.87 5.21 -12.27
CA ALA A 124 -8.50 6.45 -11.82
C ALA A 124 -8.62 7.50 -12.93
N ILE A 125 -7.58 7.65 -13.77
CA ILE A 125 -7.63 8.53 -14.95
C ILE A 125 -8.72 8.05 -15.91
N HIS A 126 -8.78 6.75 -16.19
CA HIS A 126 -9.80 6.17 -17.06
C HIS A 126 -11.22 6.38 -16.53
N ASN A 127 -11.43 6.24 -15.22
CA ASN A 127 -12.72 6.51 -14.59
C ASN A 127 -13.11 8.00 -14.71
N ALA A 128 -12.15 8.92 -14.55
CA ALA A 128 -12.39 10.34 -14.76
C ALA A 128 -12.80 10.66 -16.22
N ILE A 129 -12.12 10.08 -17.21
CA ILE A 129 -12.45 10.23 -18.63
C ILE A 129 -13.88 9.72 -18.91
N LYS A 130 -14.24 8.54 -18.39
CA LYS A 130 -15.60 7.99 -18.53
C LYS A 130 -16.69 8.89 -17.93
N LEU A 131 -16.40 9.56 -16.82
CA LEU A 131 -17.32 10.53 -16.22
C LEU A 131 -17.53 11.74 -17.14
N ILE A 132 -16.46 12.26 -17.74
CA ILE A 132 -16.55 13.35 -18.72
C ILE A 132 -17.37 12.93 -19.94
N ASP A 133 -17.10 11.76 -20.51
CA ASP A 133 -17.87 11.22 -21.64
C ASP A 133 -19.36 11.11 -21.32
N ARG A 134 -19.71 10.71 -20.10
CA ARG A 134 -21.10 10.61 -19.65
C ARG A 134 -21.79 11.97 -19.62
N ILE A 135 -21.09 13.00 -19.15
CA ILE A 135 -21.59 14.38 -19.12
C ILE A 135 -21.77 14.89 -20.55
N LEU A 136 -20.76 14.75 -21.41
CA LEU A 136 -20.80 15.27 -22.78
C LEU A 136 -21.86 14.58 -23.66
N LYS A 137 -22.15 13.29 -23.43
CA LYS A 137 -23.22 12.57 -24.15
C LYS A 137 -24.63 12.91 -23.68
N SER A 138 -24.78 13.58 -22.54
CA SER A 138 -26.06 13.87 -21.91
C SER A 138 -26.34 15.39 -21.99
N PRO A 139 -27.08 15.89 -23.00
CA PRO A 139 -27.27 17.33 -23.20
C PRO A 139 -28.14 18.02 -22.14
N HIS A 140 -28.84 17.25 -21.29
CA HIS A 140 -29.73 17.75 -20.24
C HIS A 140 -29.47 17.07 -18.89
N VAL A 141 -28.23 17.16 -18.38
CA VAL A 141 -27.91 16.66 -17.04
C VAL A 141 -28.48 17.60 -15.99
N ASP A 142 -29.23 17.04 -15.05
CA ASP A 142 -29.69 17.76 -13.85
C ASP A 142 -28.50 18.28 -13.05
N THR A 143 -28.60 19.49 -12.50
CA THR A 143 -27.48 20.17 -11.84
C THR A 143 -26.92 19.37 -10.67
N SER A 144 -27.79 18.71 -9.89
CA SER A 144 -27.35 17.86 -8.77
C SER A 144 -26.54 16.65 -9.25
N ILE A 145 -26.90 16.07 -10.40
CA ILE A 145 -26.17 14.95 -11.01
C ILE A 145 -24.83 15.46 -11.55
N LEU A 146 -24.83 16.60 -12.23
CA LEU A 146 -23.60 17.22 -12.75
C LEU A 146 -22.61 17.51 -11.63
N LEU A 147 -23.07 18.10 -10.53
CA LEU A 147 -22.24 18.38 -9.36
C LEU A 147 -21.62 17.09 -8.82
N SER A 148 -22.42 16.04 -8.63
CA SER A 148 -21.92 14.74 -8.17
C SER A 148 -20.90 14.13 -9.14
N CYS A 149 -21.11 14.25 -10.45
CA CYS A 149 -20.14 13.78 -11.45
C CYS A 149 -18.83 14.58 -11.39
N ILE A 150 -18.88 15.90 -11.20
CA ILE A 150 -17.69 16.75 -11.07
C ILE A 150 -16.95 16.44 -9.76
N GLU A 151 -17.66 16.22 -8.65
CA GLU A 151 -17.06 15.77 -7.39
C GLU A 151 -16.37 14.41 -7.54
N GLN A 152 -17.02 13.45 -8.20
CA GLN A 152 -16.42 12.14 -8.47
C GLN A 152 -15.19 12.29 -9.37
N MET A 153 -15.26 13.11 -10.41
CA MET A 153 -14.13 13.40 -11.29
C MET A 153 -12.96 14.01 -10.52
N TYR A 154 -13.22 14.99 -9.66
CA TYR A 154 -12.21 15.57 -8.76
C TYR A 154 -11.55 14.50 -7.89
N ASN A 155 -12.35 13.65 -7.24
CA ASN A 155 -11.85 12.59 -6.38
C ASN A 155 -10.98 11.58 -7.15
N GLN A 156 -11.37 11.23 -8.39
CA GLN A 156 -10.56 10.34 -9.24
C GLN A 156 -9.23 10.98 -9.64
N ILE A 157 -9.21 12.25 -10.04
CA ILE A 157 -7.98 12.97 -10.40
C ILE A 157 -7.07 13.12 -9.17
N SER A 158 -7.63 13.47 -8.02
CA SER A 158 -6.89 13.58 -6.76
C SER A 158 -6.30 12.24 -6.34
N PHE A 159 -7.07 11.15 -6.46
CA PHE A 159 -6.58 9.80 -6.19
C PHE A 159 -5.47 9.36 -7.17
N ALA A 160 -5.60 9.68 -8.46
CA ALA A 160 -4.56 9.40 -9.46
C ALA A 160 -3.25 10.12 -9.10
N LYS A 161 -3.33 11.42 -8.78
CA LYS A 161 -2.19 12.21 -8.31
C LYS A 161 -1.57 11.62 -7.05
N ASN A 162 -2.38 11.35 -6.03
CA ASN A 162 -1.90 10.81 -4.75
C ASN A 162 -1.23 9.45 -4.91
N SER A 163 -1.69 8.63 -5.87
CA SER A 163 -1.07 7.35 -6.19
C SER A 163 0.37 7.50 -6.71
N LEU A 164 0.72 8.62 -7.35
CA LEU A 164 2.08 8.93 -7.82
C LEU A 164 2.95 9.65 -6.78
N THR A 165 2.38 10.11 -5.67
CA THR A 165 3.13 10.83 -4.62
C THR A 165 3.35 9.99 -3.38
N THR A 166 2.38 9.16 -2.99
CA THR A 166 2.36 8.49 -1.70
C THR A 166 1.99 7.01 -1.85
N PRO A 167 2.92 6.08 -1.53
CA PRO A 167 2.64 4.66 -1.59
C PRO A 167 1.66 4.23 -0.49
N LYS A 168 0.76 3.32 -0.83
CA LYS A 168 -0.14 2.68 0.15
C LYS A 168 0.61 1.60 0.93
N PRO A 169 0.33 1.40 2.24
CA PRO A 169 1.01 0.38 3.05
C PRO A 169 0.90 -1.05 2.51
N GLU A 170 -0.15 -1.36 1.75
CA GLU A 170 -0.37 -2.66 1.11
C GLU A 170 0.64 -2.97 0.00
N TYR A 171 1.35 -1.97 -0.50
CA TYR A 171 2.33 -2.09 -1.59
C TYR A 171 3.76 -2.16 -1.09
N MET A 172 3.95 -2.14 0.23
CA MET A 172 5.26 -2.05 0.86
C MET A 172 5.48 -3.25 1.78
N PHE A 173 6.74 -3.51 2.09
CA PHE A 173 7.11 -4.33 3.23
C PHE A 173 6.40 -3.84 4.51
N PRO A 174 5.88 -4.76 5.35
CA PRO A 174 5.98 -6.22 5.26
C PRO A 174 4.83 -6.90 4.50
N ARG A 175 3.86 -6.13 3.98
CA ARG A 175 2.60 -6.65 3.44
C ARG A 175 2.75 -7.20 2.03
N LEU A 176 3.68 -6.65 1.26
CA LEU A 176 4.01 -7.12 -0.07
C LEU A 176 5.30 -7.94 -0.05
N ARG A 177 5.31 -9.03 -0.82
CA ARG A 177 6.51 -9.80 -1.14
C ARG A 177 6.52 -10.09 -2.63
N ILE A 178 7.63 -9.78 -3.27
CA ILE A 178 7.86 -10.11 -4.68
C ILE A 178 8.22 -11.59 -4.78
N ALA A 179 7.74 -12.25 -5.83
CA ALA A 179 8.02 -13.66 -6.07
C ALA A 179 9.52 -13.87 -6.32
N SER A 180 10.17 -14.64 -5.45
CA SER A 180 11.61 -14.91 -5.56
C SER A 180 12.02 -15.59 -6.86
N LYS A 181 11.12 -16.37 -7.45
CA LYS A 181 11.31 -17.11 -8.70
C LYS A 181 11.35 -16.20 -9.93
N SER A 182 10.95 -14.93 -9.83
CA SER A 182 11.02 -13.98 -10.96
C SER A 182 12.46 -13.50 -11.21
N PHE A 183 13.43 -13.87 -10.38
CA PHE A 183 14.82 -13.44 -10.48
C PHE A 183 15.79 -14.59 -10.75
N THR A 184 16.91 -14.26 -11.40
CA THR A 184 18.10 -15.11 -11.55
C THR A 184 19.34 -14.38 -11.03
N PRO A 185 20.03 -14.91 -9.99
CA PRO A 185 19.62 -16.04 -9.16
C PRO A 185 18.33 -15.74 -8.37
N GLU A 186 17.66 -16.78 -7.86
CA GLU A 186 16.42 -16.59 -7.09
C GLU A 186 16.63 -15.67 -5.90
N LEU A 187 15.65 -14.79 -5.64
CA LEU A 187 15.74 -13.81 -4.57
C LEU A 187 15.71 -14.52 -3.20
N PRO A 188 16.70 -14.31 -2.33
CA PRO A 188 16.75 -15.01 -1.04
C PRO A 188 15.70 -14.50 -0.05
N GLU A 189 15.37 -15.34 0.95
CA GLU A 189 14.34 -15.00 1.96
C GLU A 189 14.69 -13.81 2.84
N PHE A 190 15.99 -13.56 3.03
CA PHE A 190 16.50 -12.45 3.82
C PHE A 190 16.48 -11.12 3.07
N LEU A 191 15.99 -11.05 1.83
CA LEU A 191 15.98 -9.83 1.03
C LEU A 191 14.54 -9.49 0.64
N ALA A 192 14.08 -8.31 1.05
CA ALA A 192 12.83 -7.73 0.59
C ALA A 192 13.12 -6.55 -0.35
N LEU A 193 12.34 -6.47 -1.42
CA LEU A 193 12.39 -5.43 -2.43
C LEU A 193 10.97 -4.91 -2.65
N ASP A 194 10.82 -3.60 -2.62
CA ASP A 194 9.58 -2.90 -2.95
C ASP A 194 9.88 -1.89 -4.07
N PHE A 195 9.02 -1.83 -5.08
CA PHE A 195 9.07 -0.83 -6.16
C PHE A 195 7.95 0.17 -5.95
N LEU A 196 8.32 1.41 -5.65
CA LEU A 196 7.39 2.44 -5.22
C LEU A 196 7.56 3.69 -6.08
N VAL A 197 6.52 4.52 -6.13
CA VAL A 197 6.61 5.86 -6.71
C VAL A 197 6.48 6.86 -5.57
N THR A 198 7.53 7.68 -5.39
CA THR A 198 7.60 8.69 -4.33
C THR A 198 7.94 10.02 -4.99
N ASN A 199 7.06 11.02 -4.82
CA ASN A 199 7.21 12.35 -5.44
C ASN A 199 7.44 12.30 -6.97
N SER A 200 6.80 11.38 -7.68
CA SER A 200 6.97 11.15 -9.13
C SER A 200 8.29 10.52 -9.56
N ASP A 201 9.18 10.18 -8.62
CA ASP A 201 10.36 9.37 -8.89
C ASP A 201 10.05 7.90 -8.61
N LEU A 202 10.66 7.01 -9.39
CA LEU A 202 10.59 5.57 -9.16
C LEU A 202 11.65 5.20 -8.12
N SER A 203 11.26 4.59 -7.02
CA SER A 203 12.15 4.17 -5.95
C SER A 203 12.17 2.67 -5.75
N ILE A 204 13.34 2.15 -5.38
CA ILE A 204 13.51 0.80 -4.87
C ILE A 204 13.84 0.89 -3.39
N ASP A 205 12.94 0.40 -2.56
CA ASP A 205 13.18 0.20 -1.15
C ASP A 205 13.61 -1.24 -0.91
N MET A 206 14.88 -1.41 -0.55
CA MET A 206 15.50 -2.69 -0.28
C MET A 206 15.78 -2.85 1.21
N LYS A 207 15.38 -3.99 1.77
CA LYS A 207 15.61 -4.34 3.17
C LYS A 207 16.31 -5.69 3.28
N VAL A 208 17.40 -5.71 4.04
CA VAL A 208 18.08 -6.94 4.47
C VAL A 208 17.47 -7.37 5.80
N LEU A 209 16.95 -8.58 5.82
CA LEU A 209 16.17 -9.15 6.90
C LEU A 209 16.98 -10.21 7.66
N LYS A 210 16.69 -10.33 8.94
CA LYS A 210 17.18 -11.42 9.78
C LYS A 210 16.03 -12.12 10.44
N LYS A 211 15.93 -13.44 10.26
CA LYS A 211 14.93 -14.26 10.94
C LYS A 211 15.15 -14.21 12.45
N VAL A 212 14.09 -13.93 13.19
CA VAL A 212 14.08 -14.01 14.65
C VAL A 212 13.91 -15.49 15.02
N THR A 213 14.88 -16.02 15.75
CA THR A 213 14.87 -17.40 16.28
C THR A 213 14.72 -17.43 17.80
N ALA A 214 14.59 -16.27 18.43
CA ALA A 214 14.44 -16.14 19.87
C ALA A 214 12.98 -16.38 20.26
N LYS A 215 12.70 -17.48 20.96
CA LYS A 215 11.37 -17.73 21.55
C LYS A 215 11.10 -16.73 22.68
N PRO A 216 9.83 -16.36 22.95
CA PRO A 216 8.62 -16.66 22.16
C PRO A 216 8.40 -15.71 20.97
N TRP A 217 9.36 -14.82 20.67
CA TRP A 217 9.21 -13.77 19.66
C TRP A 217 9.09 -14.29 18.23
N ASP A 218 9.53 -15.52 17.97
CA ASP A 218 9.43 -16.23 16.69
C ASP A 218 8.09 -16.97 16.50
N THR A 219 7.22 -16.98 17.52
CA THR A 219 6.05 -17.86 17.54
C THR A 219 4.91 -17.29 16.69
N VAL A 220 4.51 -18.06 15.68
CA VAL A 220 3.30 -17.84 14.86
C VAL A 220 2.13 -18.52 15.57
N LEU A 221 1.08 -17.77 15.86
CA LEU A 221 -0.05 -18.26 16.65
C LEU A 221 -1.01 -19.11 15.80
N GLU A 222 -1.27 -18.67 14.58
CA GLU A 222 -2.15 -19.35 13.64
C GLU A 222 -1.62 -19.14 12.21
N PRO A 223 -1.30 -20.21 11.46
CA PRO A 223 -0.80 -20.10 10.09
C PRO A 223 -1.76 -19.36 9.15
N GLY A 224 -3.07 -19.42 9.40
CA GLY A 224 -4.10 -18.80 8.56
C GLY A 224 -4.28 -17.30 8.75
N THR A 225 -4.05 -16.76 9.96
CA THR A 225 -4.32 -15.34 10.26
C THR A 225 -3.11 -14.44 10.02
N ARG A 226 -1.94 -15.01 9.70
CA ARG A 226 -0.67 -14.29 9.51
C ARG A 226 -0.27 -13.42 10.71
N LEU A 227 -0.78 -13.73 11.89
CA LEU A 227 -0.50 -13.01 13.12
C LEU A 227 0.53 -13.75 13.94
N THR A 228 1.56 -13.02 14.35
CA THR A 228 2.57 -13.54 15.28
C THR A 228 2.27 -13.08 16.69
N TRP A 229 2.90 -13.74 17.66
CA TRP A 229 2.77 -13.34 19.06
C TRP A 229 3.19 -11.88 19.29
N VAL A 230 4.19 -11.39 18.56
CA VAL A 230 4.62 -9.99 18.59
C VAL A 230 3.50 -9.04 18.18
N ASP A 231 2.78 -9.36 17.10
CA ASP A 231 1.67 -8.54 16.61
C ASP A 231 0.49 -8.54 17.59
N GLN A 232 0.19 -9.68 18.22
CA GLN A 232 -0.84 -9.77 19.25
C GLN A 232 -0.49 -8.88 20.45
N VAL A 233 0.76 -8.95 20.94
CA VAL A 233 1.22 -8.11 22.05
C VAL A 233 1.14 -6.63 21.69
N ARG A 234 1.61 -6.23 20.49
CA ARG A 234 1.50 -4.83 20.00
C ARG A 234 0.06 -4.35 19.89
N SER A 235 -0.83 -5.20 19.40
CA SER A 235 -2.26 -4.89 19.31
C SER A 235 -2.86 -4.65 20.69
N ARG A 236 -2.49 -5.50 21.68
CA ARG A 236 -2.92 -5.34 23.07
C ARG A 236 -2.39 -4.06 23.72
N ILE A 237 -1.12 -3.73 23.52
CA ILE A 237 -0.53 -2.46 24.00
C ILE A 237 -1.27 -1.26 23.40
N SER A 238 -1.62 -1.33 22.12
CA SER A 238 -2.32 -0.25 21.42
C SER A 238 -3.76 -0.04 21.92
N ARG A 239 -4.44 -1.13 22.30
CA ARG A 239 -5.81 -1.13 22.85
C ARG A 239 -5.84 -0.70 24.33
N ASP A 240 -4.94 -1.22 25.15
CA ASP A 240 -4.91 -1.01 26.60
C ASP A 240 -3.80 -0.05 27.03
N ARG A 241 -3.85 1.21 26.57
CA ARG A 241 -2.82 2.23 26.87
C ARG A 241 -2.65 2.56 28.37
N THR A 242 -3.60 2.16 29.21
CA THR A 242 -3.60 2.42 30.65
C THR A 242 -2.83 1.38 31.47
N LYS A 243 -2.52 0.22 30.89
CA LYS A 243 -1.79 -0.85 31.57
C LYS A 243 -0.29 -0.78 31.27
N SER A 244 0.53 -1.19 32.24
CA SER A 244 1.98 -1.34 32.03
C SER A 244 2.26 -2.42 30.97
N ILE A 245 3.20 -2.14 30.06
CA ILE A 245 3.68 -3.07 29.04
C ILE A 245 4.12 -4.40 29.68
N ASN A 246 4.79 -4.36 30.82
CA ASN A 246 5.24 -5.57 31.53
C ASN A 246 4.06 -6.44 31.98
N LYS A 247 2.96 -5.82 32.43
CA LYS A 247 1.76 -6.54 32.85
C LYS A 247 1.08 -7.20 31.65
N ILE A 248 0.98 -6.48 30.53
CA ILE A 248 0.43 -7.03 29.27
C ILE A 248 1.28 -8.20 28.78
N LEU A 249 2.61 -8.07 28.81
CA LEU A 249 3.54 -9.14 28.41
C LEU A 249 3.38 -10.40 29.26
N MET A 250 3.24 -10.26 30.58
CA MET A 250 2.99 -11.39 31.47
C MET A 250 1.67 -12.09 31.13
N GLU A 251 0.57 -11.32 31.03
CA GLU A 251 -0.76 -11.86 30.72
C GLU A 251 -0.80 -12.59 29.36
N GLU A 252 -0.14 -12.04 28.33
CA GLU A 252 -0.11 -12.66 26.99
C GLU A 252 0.90 -13.82 26.89
N TYR A 253 1.95 -13.83 27.71
CA TYR A 253 2.88 -14.95 27.80
C TYR A 253 2.23 -16.15 28.49
N ASP A 254 1.47 -15.94 29.57
CA ASP A 254 0.74 -17.00 30.25
C ASP A 254 -0.28 -17.67 29.32
N LYS A 255 -1.03 -16.88 28.54
CA LYS A 255 -1.94 -17.38 27.50
C LYS A 255 -1.22 -18.20 26.43
N LEU A 256 -0.02 -17.78 26.02
CA LEU A 256 0.78 -18.51 25.06
C LEU A 256 1.19 -19.88 25.61
N GLN A 257 1.58 -19.96 26.89
CA GLN A 257 1.93 -21.22 27.54
C GLN A 257 0.73 -22.16 27.65
N GLU A 258 -0.45 -21.63 28.02
CA GLU A 258 -1.70 -22.40 28.05
C GLU A 258 -2.10 -22.92 26.66
N TRP A 259 -1.91 -22.10 25.62
CA TRP A 259 -2.15 -22.50 24.24
C TRP A 259 -1.20 -23.62 23.79
N LYS A 260 0.11 -23.47 24.03
CA LYS A 260 1.11 -24.52 23.72
C LYS A 260 0.80 -25.83 24.42
N LYS A 261 0.36 -25.77 25.69
CA LYS A 261 -0.03 -26.96 26.47
C LYS A 261 -1.21 -27.69 25.83
N ARG A 262 -2.26 -26.95 25.43
CA ARG A 262 -3.43 -27.53 24.73
C ARG A 262 -3.07 -28.15 23.39
N GLU A 263 -2.20 -27.50 22.61
CA GLU A 263 -1.76 -28.03 21.32
C GLU A 263 -0.98 -29.34 21.48
N HIS A 264 -0.09 -29.40 22.48
CA HIS A 264 0.67 -30.62 22.78
C HIS A 264 -0.25 -31.76 23.27
N GLU A 265 -1.24 -31.47 24.10
CA GLU A 265 -2.23 -32.45 24.56
C GLU A 265 -3.08 -32.99 23.40
N GLN A 266 -3.50 -32.13 22.46
CA GLN A 266 -4.24 -32.54 21.26
C GLN A 266 -3.41 -33.41 20.31
N ARG A 267 -2.14 -33.04 20.05
CA ARG A 267 -1.23 -33.87 19.23
C ARG A 267 -0.96 -35.23 19.90
N ALA A 268 -0.84 -35.27 21.22
CA ALA A 268 -0.64 -36.52 21.96
C ALA A 268 -1.87 -37.45 21.92
N LEU A 269 -3.08 -36.89 21.85
CA LEU A 269 -4.32 -37.66 21.65
C LEU A 269 -4.43 -38.18 20.21
N GLN A 270 -4.08 -37.36 19.21
CA GLN A 270 -4.15 -37.73 17.80
C GLN A 270 -3.13 -38.83 17.40
N ASN A 271 -1.92 -38.79 17.97
CA ASN A 271 -0.92 -39.84 17.78
C ASN A 271 -1.28 -41.16 18.49
N LYS A 272 -2.17 -41.15 19.48
CA LYS A 272 -2.70 -42.37 20.10
C LYS A 272 -3.76 -43.06 19.25
N GLU A 273 -4.46 -42.33 18.40
CA GLU A 273 -5.52 -42.87 17.53
C GLU A 273 -4.99 -43.38 16.18
N THR A 274 -3.77 -42.98 15.76
CA THR A 274 -3.14 -43.39 14.49
C THR A 274 -2.24 -44.64 14.58
N GLY A 275 -2.32 -45.39 15.69
CA GLY A 275 -1.60 -46.63 16.01
C GLY A 275 -0.83 -47.34 14.87
N GLU A 276 0.46 -47.03 14.74
CA GLU A 276 1.44 -47.99 14.23
C GLU A 276 1.81 -48.93 15.38
N ASN A 277 1.37 -50.19 15.24
CA ASN A 277 1.84 -51.29 16.05
C ASN A 277 3.32 -51.53 15.76
N ASP A 278 4.20 -51.08 16.66
CA ASP A 278 5.45 -51.80 16.88
C ASP A 278 5.62 -52.10 18.36
N ALA A 279 5.41 -53.37 18.66
CA ALA A 279 5.62 -53.98 19.95
C ALA A 279 7.12 -54.21 20.18
N ALA A 280 7.70 -53.47 21.12
CA ALA A 280 8.84 -53.96 21.91
C ALA A 280 8.81 -53.26 23.27
N GLY A 281 8.60 -54.07 24.31
CA GLY A 281 8.37 -53.62 25.68
C GLY A 281 9.55 -52.86 26.29
N GLY A 282 9.22 -51.97 27.22
CA GLY A 282 10.23 -51.28 28.02
C GLY A 282 9.67 -50.16 28.88
N THR A 283 9.31 -50.51 30.11
CA THR A 283 9.38 -49.64 31.30
C THR A 283 8.26 -48.60 31.47
N PHE A 284 7.29 -48.95 32.32
CA PHE A 284 6.23 -48.12 32.91
C PHE A 284 6.76 -46.98 33.83
N GLY A 285 8.00 -46.52 33.63
CA GLY A 285 8.70 -45.53 34.45
C GLY A 285 9.33 -44.37 33.68
N SER A 286 9.11 -44.27 32.36
CA SER A 286 9.66 -43.21 31.48
C SER A 286 8.64 -42.13 31.09
N ALA A 287 7.34 -42.35 31.29
CA ALA A 287 6.29 -41.40 30.90
C ALA A 287 6.14 -40.17 31.83
N LEU A 288 6.67 -40.23 33.06
CA LEU A 288 6.69 -39.07 33.97
C LEU A 288 8.00 -38.27 33.91
N LYS A 289 9.04 -38.81 33.25
CA LYS A 289 10.35 -38.14 33.14
C LYS A 289 10.42 -37.12 31.99
N SER A 290 9.44 -37.11 31.10
CA SER A 290 9.23 -36.05 30.10
C SER A 290 8.39 -34.87 30.60
N MET A 291 7.85 -34.93 31.82
CA MET A 291 6.94 -33.90 32.32
C MET A 291 7.62 -32.69 32.98
N PHE A 292 8.89 -32.76 33.39
CA PHE A 292 9.56 -31.64 34.10
C PHE A 292 11.08 -31.55 33.91
N GLY A 293 11.61 -31.76 32.71
CA GLY A 293 13.00 -31.38 32.44
C GLY A 293 13.66 -32.06 31.25
N ALA A 294 13.59 -31.41 30.09
CA ALA A 294 14.67 -31.32 29.11
C ALA A 294 14.14 -30.60 27.84
N GLY A 295 14.50 -29.32 27.67
CA GLY A 295 14.53 -28.71 26.34
C GLY A 295 13.58 -27.55 26.04
N SER A 296 12.84 -26.97 27.01
CA SER A 296 12.10 -25.73 26.75
C SER A 296 13.09 -24.58 26.60
N SER A 297 13.50 -24.28 25.37
CA SER A 297 14.29 -23.12 24.98
C SER A 297 13.55 -21.78 25.17
N ASP A 298 12.54 -21.75 26.03
CA ASP A 298 11.72 -20.57 26.30
C ASP A 298 12.44 -19.74 27.39
N PRO A 299 12.71 -18.44 27.15
CA PRO A 299 13.46 -17.61 28.07
C PRO A 299 12.69 -17.38 29.37
N SER A 300 13.42 -17.13 30.46
CA SER A 300 12.79 -16.68 31.70
C SER A 300 11.99 -15.38 31.47
N LEU A 301 10.91 -15.20 32.23
CA LEU A 301 10.07 -13.99 32.18
C LEU A 301 10.89 -12.69 32.33
N SER A 302 11.93 -12.72 33.17
CA SER A 302 12.85 -11.60 33.36
C SER A 302 13.69 -11.29 32.11
N THR A 303 14.09 -12.31 31.35
CA THR A 303 14.80 -12.16 30.08
C THR A 303 13.86 -11.68 28.98
N LEU A 304 12.61 -12.18 28.98
CA LEU A 304 11.56 -11.72 28.08
C LEU A 304 11.30 -10.22 28.27
N ILE A 305 11.08 -9.76 29.50
CA ILE A 305 10.85 -8.34 29.80
C ILE A 305 12.04 -7.48 29.38
N LYS A 306 13.28 -7.93 29.63
CA LYS A 306 14.50 -7.20 29.23
C LYS A 306 14.66 -7.08 27.71
N THR A 307 14.25 -8.10 26.97
CA THR A 307 14.37 -8.12 25.49
C THR A 307 13.15 -7.56 24.78
N ALA A 308 12.06 -7.26 25.52
CA ALA A 308 10.77 -6.92 24.96
C ALA A 308 10.78 -5.63 24.15
N SER A 309 11.38 -4.54 24.66
CA SER A 309 11.43 -3.27 23.91
C SER A 309 12.08 -3.47 22.55
N LYS A 310 13.21 -4.19 22.50
CA LYS A 310 13.90 -4.49 21.24
C LYS A 310 13.01 -5.22 20.23
N PHE A 311 12.40 -6.34 20.62
CA PHE A 311 11.61 -7.13 19.66
C PHE A 311 10.26 -6.47 19.34
N LEU A 312 9.63 -5.77 20.30
CA LEU A 312 8.41 -5.01 20.05
C LEU A 312 8.64 -3.79 19.16
N GLU A 313 9.86 -3.29 19.03
CA GLU A 313 10.19 -2.21 18.11
C GLU A 313 10.65 -2.77 16.74
N GLU A 314 11.53 -3.75 16.73
CA GLU A 314 12.24 -4.19 15.51
C GLU A 314 11.58 -5.36 14.78
N ALA A 315 10.84 -6.23 15.47
CA ALA A 315 10.39 -7.49 14.88
C ALA A 315 9.10 -7.30 14.07
N VAL A 316 9.03 -7.84 12.86
CA VAL A 316 7.88 -7.67 11.96
C VAL A 316 7.53 -9.02 11.36
N THR A 317 6.24 -9.30 11.23
CA THR A 317 5.76 -10.50 10.55
C THR A 317 5.89 -10.33 9.05
N TYR A 318 6.57 -11.26 8.40
CA TYR A 318 6.85 -11.28 6.98
C TYR A 318 6.63 -12.67 6.41
N MET A 319 6.11 -12.75 5.19
CA MET A 319 5.86 -14.03 4.54
C MET A 319 7.13 -14.54 3.86
N ASP A 320 7.40 -15.84 3.92
CA ASP A 320 8.45 -16.47 3.11
C ASP A 320 7.98 -16.80 1.69
N ASN A 321 8.84 -17.49 0.94
CA ASN A 321 8.59 -17.87 -0.45
C ASN A 321 7.49 -18.94 -0.60
N GLU A 322 7.19 -19.67 0.48
CA GLU A 322 6.20 -20.73 0.52
C GLU A 322 4.85 -20.23 1.08
N GLY A 323 4.80 -18.96 1.51
CA GLY A 323 3.60 -18.38 2.09
C GLY A 323 3.42 -18.71 3.57
N ASN A 324 4.49 -19.10 4.28
CA ASN A 324 4.47 -19.21 5.73
C ASN A 324 4.86 -17.88 6.38
N ALA A 325 4.20 -17.54 7.49
CA ALA A 325 4.53 -16.36 8.26
C ALA A 325 5.82 -16.60 9.07
N ASN A 326 6.76 -15.67 9.01
CA ASN A 326 7.98 -15.65 9.80
C ASN A 326 8.16 -14.30 10.48
N VAL A 327 8.83 -14.26 11.62
CA VAL A 327 9.20 -13.01 12.28
C VAL A 327 10.61 -12.63 11.87
N VAL A 328 10.77 -11.41 11.35
CA VAL A 328 12.05 -10.88 10.88
C VAL A 328 12.34 -9.52 11.51
N THR A 329 13.62 -9.19 11.66
CA THR A 329 14.10 -7.83 11.97
C THR A 329 14.83 -7.25 10.77
N ILE A 330 14.74 -5.95 10.56
CA ILE A 330 15.48 -5.26 9.50
C ILE A 330 16.91 -5.00 10.01
N LEU A 331 17.91 -5.53 9.32
CA LEU A 331 19.32 -5.29 9.62
C LEU A 331 19.83 -4.02 8.94
N GLU A 332 19.54 -3.91 7.65
CA GLU A 332 19.99 -2.81 6.80
C GLU A 332 18.85 -2.47 5.84
N SER A 333 18.70 -1.17 5.54
CA SER A 333 17.75 -0.70 4.53
C SER A 333 18.44 0.29 3.61
N CYS A 334 17.98 0.33 2.36
CA CYS A 334 18.45 1.28 1.37
C CYS A 334 17.30 1.64 0.46
N ASP A 335 17.11 2.94 0.27
CA ASP A 335 16.18 3.49 -0.71
C ASP A 335 16.99 4.13 -1.85
N VAL A 336 16.67 3.76 -3.08
CA VAL A 336 17.29 4.31 -4.30
C VAL A 336 16.21 4.86 -5.18
N MET A 337 16.30 6.15 -5.46
CA MET A 337 15.38 6.86 -6.34
C MET A 337 16.00 7.06 -7.72
N THR A 338 15.18 6.95 -8.75
CA THR A 338 15.52 7.31 -10.13
C THR A 338 14.41 8.13 -10.73
N SER A 339 14.77 9.21 -11.42
CA SER A 339 13.80 10.13 -11.99
C SER A 339 13.20 9.57 -13.28
N ASP A 340 11.88 9.47 -13.29
CA ASP A 340 11.12 9.13 -14.47
C ASP A 340 10.47 10.39 -15.04
N PRO A 341 10.94 10.91 -16.18
CA PRO A 341 10.43 12.17 -16.75
C PRO A 341 8.96 12.08 -17.17
N VAL A 342 8.47 10.87 -17.44
CA VAL A 342 7.07 10.65 -17.81
C VAL A 342 6.18 10.78 -16.58
N LEU A 343 6.56 10.15 -15.47
CA LEU A 343 5.83 10.26 -14.21
C LEU A 343 5.84 11.70 -13.70
N LEU A 344 7.00 12.38 -13.75
CA LEU A 344 7.09 13.80 -13.39
C LEU A 344 6.14 14.67 -14.22
N SER A 345 6.15 14.49 -15.54
CA SER A 345 5.25 15.20 -16.45
C SER A 345 3.78 14.92 -16.13
N MET A 346 3.43 13.68 -15.81
CA MET A 346 2.06 13.28 -15.46
C MET A 346 1.61 13.90 -14.15
N THR A 347 2.44 13.87 -13.10
CA THR A 347 2.10 14.47 -11.81
C THR A 347 1.80 15.96 -11.94
N ILE A 348 2.64 16.71 -12.67
CA ILE A 348 2.43 18.15 -12.89
C ILE A 348 1.11 18.40 -13.64
N LYS A 349 0.82 17.60 -14.68
CA LYS A 349 -0.45 17.72 -15.42
C LYS A 349 -1.65 17.41 -14.53
N LEU A 350 -1.60 16.33 -13.75
CA LEU A 350 -2.68 15.94 -12.84
C LEU A 350 -2.92 16.98 -11.75
N GLU A 351 -1.86 17.60 -11.22
CA GLU A 351 -1.98 18.70 -10.24
C GLU A 351 -2.67 19.92 -10.85
N SER A 352 -2.31 20.28 -12.09
CA SER A 352 -2.96 21.39 -12.81
C SER A 352 -4.44 21.10 -13.06
N LEU A 353 -4.78 19.87 -13.44
CA LEU A 353 -6.15 19.45 -13.70
C LEU A 353 -6.97 19.42 -12.40
N GLU A 354 -6.42 18.89 -11.31
CA GLU A 354 -7.07 18.87 -10.00
C GLU A 354 -7.43 20.30 -9.56
N LYS A 355 -6.50 21.26 -9.69
CA LYS A 355 -6.77 22.68 -9.37
C LYS A 355 -7.86 23.27 -10.24
N SER A 356 -7.85 22.97 -11.54
CA SER A 356 -8.88 23.45 -12.48
C SER A 356 -10.26 22.90 -12.10
N VAL A 357 -10.36 21.60 -11.86
CA VAL A 357 -11.62 20.94 -11.49
C VAL A 357 -12.10 21.39 -10.11
N SER A 358 -11.20 21.55 -9.13
CA SER A 358 -11.54 22.09 -7.82
C SER A 358 -12.17 23.48 -7.93
N LYS A 359 -11.58 24.36 -8.73
CA LYS A 359 -12.13 25.71 -8.94
C LYS A 359 -13.52 25.67 -9.57
N THR A 360 -13.72 24.80 -10.56
CA THR A 360 -15.03 24.58 -11.17
C THR A 360 -16.05 24.06 -10.16
N LEU A 361 -15.63 23.12 -9.29
CA LEU A 361 -16.46 22.58 -8.23
C LEU A 361 -16.86 23.65 -7.20
N ASP A 362 -15.90 24.45 -6.74
CA ASP A 362 -16.14 25.53 -5.78
C ASP A 362 -17.11 26.58 -6.35
N ASN A 363 -16.94 26.94 -7.61
CA ASN A 363 -17.86 27.86 -8.30
C ASN A 363 -19.28 27.30 -8.35
N LEU A 364 -19.45 26.01 -8.67
CA LEU A 364 -20.76 25.38 -8.72
C LEU A 364 -21.40 25.27 -7.33
N LYS A 365 -20.63 24.97 -6.29
CA LYS A 365 -21.12 24.91 -4.90
C LYS A 365 -21.57 26.25 -4.38
N ASN A 366 -20.92 27.34 -4.78
CA ASN A 366 -21.29 28.69 -4.35
C ASN A 366 -22.55 29.23 -5.06
N CYS A 367 -22.94 28.63 -6.20
CA CYS A 367 -24.13 29.00 -6.95
C CYS A 367 -25.37 28.17 -6.60
N LEU A 368 -25.23 27.15 -5.74
CA LEU A 368 -26.29 26.28 -5.21
C LEU A 368 -26.60 26.66 -3.77
#